data_AF-A0A835W9N2-F1
#
_entry.id   AF-A0A835W9N2-F1
#
_cell.length_a   1.000
_cell.length_b   1.000
_cell.length_c   1.000
_cell.angle_alpha   90.00
_cell.angle_beta   90.00
_cell.angle_gamma   90.00
#
_symmetry.space_group_name_H-M   'P 1'
#
loop_
_entity.id
_entity.type
_entity.pdbx_description
1 polymer ?
#
loop_
_entity_poly.entity_id
_entity_poly.type
_entity_poly.pdbx_seq_one_letter_code
_entity_poly.pdbx_strand_id
1 'polypeptide(L)'
;MGLYLASLQRQASLRATVYSNAANIIATGLLGRWLYGERTGPSWLLGVCCILAGLTLITLASPPAAVAAAAAPAVAAAAGATAPAPPQQQAAKGAGQEVAAVEPAGGKAGKADQAAISFSRETAEGLGRLGKLSYRLVLAYDGTDYCGWQLQPAAPTVQAQLEVALGKVMREDRGVLGVRAAGRTDSGVHARGQVVQFNCDRELPVDKLAYKLNAVLPPDIRVLAVRRTAPDFSVTCSPIGKTYHYNITNSEANDPLRHRYAHHVRKPLDLGAMRAAAAALVGTHDFTQFSNIGEEGGRPRKRNPVKTLRRVDVLELDPSAFPGGVRIEVEGNGFLYKMVRHIAGVLVAVGERKLPPSIVSEMLEVGNNAPPGRHGTYRGYNVAPARGLTLHEVQYDPRVDDPTVLLYPELRHDEFGRLLESIPDALRSDEE
;
A
#
# COMPACT_ATOMS: atom_id res chain seq x y z
N MET A 1 37.39 0.47 44.13
CA MET A 1 37.64 -0.77 43.37
C MET A 1 36.75 -1.94 43.82
N GLY A 2 36.62 -2.22 45.12
CA GLY A 2 35.77 -3.31 45.63
C GLY A 2 34.27 -3.22 45.29
N LEU A 3 33.67 -2.02 45.31
CA LEU A 3 32.27 -1.81 44.91
C LEU A 3 32.03 -1.96 43.40
N TYR A 4 33.03 -1.66 42.57
CA TYR A 4 32.98 -1.84 41.12
C TYR A 4 33.12 -3.34 40.75
N LEU A 5 33.98 -4.07 41.46
CA LEU A 5 34.10 -5.52 41.31
C LEU A 5 32.88 -6.27 41.85
N ALA A 6 32.25 -5.80 42.93
CA ALA A 6 30.99 -6.34 43.44
C ALA A 6 29.79 -6.06 42.52
N SER A 7 29.77 -4.90 41.84
CA SER A 7 28.82 -4.59 40.76
C SER A 7 28.97 -5.55 39.57
N LEU A 8 30.21 -5.88 39.19
CA LEU A 8 30.51 -6.84 38.13
C LEU A 8 30.19 -8.30 38.50
N GLN A 9 30.19 -8.65 39.79
CA GLN A 9 29.76 -9.98 40.27
C GLN A 9 28.24 -10.13 40.36
N ARG A 10 27.47 -9.04 40.59
CA ARG A 10 25.99 -9.09 40.61
C ARG A 10 25.33 -9.09 39.23
N GLN A 11 26.09 -8.90 38.16
CA GLN A 11 25.55 -8.81 36.81
C GLN A 11 26.08 -9.93 35.91
N ALA A 12 25.73 -11.17 36.24
CA ALA A 12 25.83 -12.29 35.30
C ALA A 12 25.09 -11.97 33.98
N SER A 13 24.00 -11.20 34.06
CA SER A 13 23.25 -10.71 32.90
C SER A 13 24.06 -9.75 32.02
N LEU A 14 24.79 -8.76 32.57
CA LEU A 14 25.58 -7.85 31.72
C LEU A 14 26.77 -8.56 31.06
N ARG A 15 27.41 -9.51 31.75
CA ARG A 15 28.47 -10.31 31.11
C ARG A 15 27.89 -11.13 29.95
N ALA A 16 26.76 -11.81 30.16
CA ALA A 16 26.08 -12.56 29.11
C ALA A 16 25.66 -11.66 27.93
N THR A 17 25.14 -10.46 28.19
CA THR A 17 24.77 -9.50 27.15
C THR A 17 25.99 -8.98 26.38
N VAL A 18 27.10 -8.68 27.06
CA VAL A 18 28.34 -8.23 26.42
C VAL A 18 28.95 -9.34 25.57
N TYR A 19 29.00 -10.58 26.07
CA TYR A 19 29.49 -11.73 25.30
C TYR A 19 28.58 -12.08 24.12
N SER A 20 27.26 -11.99 24.29
CA SER A 20 26.29 -12.20 23.19
C SER A 20 26.42 -11.14 22.10
N ASN A 21 26.59 -9.88 22.48
CA ASN A 21 26.74 -8.80 21.51
C ASN A 21 28.07 -8.91 20.77
N ALA A 22 29.16 -9.25 21.47
CA ALA A 22 30.46 -9.49 20.84
C ALA A 22 30.40 -10.68 19.87
N ALA A 23 29.76 -11.79 20.25
CA ALA A 23 29.57 -12.96 19.40
C ALA A 23 28.72 -12.64 18.15
N ASN A 24 27.64 -11.88 18.31
CA ASN A 24 26.80 -11.45 17.19
C ASN A 24 27.55 -10.52 16.21
N ILE A 25 28.38 -9.61 16.72
CA ILE A 25 29.19 -8.71 15.88
C ILE A 25 30.21 -9.52 15.06
N ILE A 26 30.90 -10.48 15.69
CA ILE A 26 31.87 -11.35 15.01
C ILE A 26 31.17 -12.24 13.96
N ALA A 27 30.03 -12.82 14.31
CA ALA A 27 29.22 -13.63 13.41
C ALA A 27 28.72 -12.84 12.19
N THR A 28 28.24 -11.62 12.40
CA THR A 28 27.76 -10.75 11.32
C THR A 28 28.91 -10.31 10.41
N GLY A 29 30.10 -10.07 10.98
CA GLY A 29 31.31 -9.77 10.21
C GLY A 29 31.80 -10.93 9.35
N LEU A 30 31.75 -12.17 9.87
CA LEU A 30 32.12 -13.38 9.13
C LEU A 30 31.08 -13.73 8.05
N LEU A 31 29.78 -13.55 8.33
CA LEU A 31 28.70 -13.75 7.36
C LEU A 31 28.76 -12.71 6.23
N GLY A 32 29.10 -11.46 6.55
CA GLY A 32 29.35 -10.41 5.56
C GLY A 32 30.51 -10.77 4.63
N ARG A 33 31.66 -11.20 5.18
CA ARG A 33 32.81 -11.63 4.36
C ARG A 33 32.48 -12.82 3.44
N TRP A 34 31.63 -13.74 3.88
CA TRP A 34 31.15 -14.86 3.05
C TRP A 34 30.20 -14.40 1.93
N LEU A 35 29.20 -13.55 2.25
CA LEU A 35 28.25 -13.02 1.27
C LEU A 35 28.91 -12.14 0.20
N TYR A 36 30.03 -11.48 0.54
CA TYR A 36 30.76 -10.59 -0.36
C TYR A 36 32.04 -11.20 -0.97
N GLY A 37 32.17 -12.53 -0.94
CA GLY A 37 33.06 -13.26 -1.86
C GLY A 37 34.47 -13.61 -1.35
N GLU A 38 34.81 -13.37 -0.08
CA GLU A 38 36.08 -13.87 0.49
C GLU A 38 35.95 -15.37 0.83
N ARG A 39 36.17 -16.25 -0.16
CA ARG A 39 36.18 -17.71 0.05
C ARG A 39 37.36 -18.13 0.93
N THR A 40 37.14 -18.41 2.21
CA THR A 40 38.14 -19.11 3.04
C THR A 40 37.52 -20.13 4.02
N GLY A 41 37.84 -21.41 3.78
CA GLY A 41 38.13 -22.45 4.78
C GLY A 41 37.07 -22.88 5.80
N PRO A 42 37.36 -23.91 6.63
CA PRO A 42 36.47 -24.45 7.67
C PRO A 42 36.11 -23.46 8.79
N SER A 43 36.59 -22.22 8.70
CA SER A 43 36.30 -21.07 9.59
C SER A 43 34.80 -20.71 9.70
N TRP A 44 33.96 -21.08 8.71
CA TRP A 44 32.52 -20.82 8.78
C TRP A 44 31.81 -21.71 9.83
N LEU A 45 32.26 -22.95 10.03
CA LEU A 45 31.74 -23.86 11.05
C LEU A 45 32.02 -23.32 12.46
N LEU A 46 33.18 -22.72 12.67
CA LEU A 46 33.53 -22.02 13.91
C LEU A 46 32.57 -20.83 14.17
N GLY A 47 32.21 -20.07 13.14
CA GLY A 47 31.21 -19.00 13.26
C GLY A 47 29.83 -19.51 13.70
N VAL A 48 29.35 -20.59 13.09
CA VAL A 48 28.05 -21.21 13.44
C VAL A 48 28.07 -21.80 14.85
N CYS A 49 29.15 -22.49 15.24
CA CYS A 49 29.30 -23.02 16.59
C CYS A 49 29.31 -21.92 17.66
N CYS A 50 29.93 -20.77 17.39
CA CYS A 50 29.92 -19.61 18.30
C CYS A 50 28.52 -19.01 18.48
N ILE A 51 27.70 -18.96 17.43
CA ILE A 51 26.30 -18.48 17.50
C ILE A 51 25.46 -19.42 18.36
N LEU A 52 25.57 -20.74 18.12
CA LEU A 52 24.81 -21.75 18.85
C LEU A 52 25.21 -21.82 20.34
N ALA A 53 26.51 -21.66 20.65
CA ALA A 53 27.01 -21.58 22.02
C ALA A 53 26.53 -20.30 22.74
N GLY A 54 26.45 -19.17 22.02
CA GLY A 54 25.90 -17.92 22.55
C GLY A 54 24.42 -18.02 22.91
N LEU A 55 23.60 -18.64 22.04
CA LEU A 55 22.17 -18.84 22.27
C LEU A 55 21.87 -19.80 23.43
N THR A 56 22.68 -20.85 23.61
CA THR A 56 22.53 -21.79 24.75
C THR A 56 22.92 -21.16 26.09
N LEU A 57 23.91 -20.27 26.12
CA LEU A 57 24.27 -19.53 27.34
C LEU A 57 23.19 -18.51 27.76
N ILE A 58 22.49 -17.88 26.80
CA ILE A 58 21.40 -16.91 27.08
C ILE A 58 20.17 -17.60 27.68
N THR A 59 19.85 -18.79 27.17
CA THR A 59 18.71 -19.59 27.64
C THR A 59 18.95 -20.19 29.03
N LEU A 60 20.20 -20.57 29.34
CA LEU A 60 20.56 -21.07 30.68
C LEU A 60 20.71 -19.96 31.74
N ALA A 61 20.92 -18.70 31.33
CA ALA A 61 21.14 -17.57 32.25
C ALA A 61 19.88 -16.76 32.62
N SER A 62 18.70 -17.10 32.08
CA SER A 62 17.47 -16.34 32.29
C SER A 62 16.54 -17.04 33.31
N PRO A 63 16.19 -16.44 34.47
CA PRO A 63 15.20 -17.01 35.39
C PRO A 63 13.76 -16.78 34.90
N PRO A 64 12.78 -17.63 35.30
CA PRO A 64 11.39 -17.50 34.85
C PRO A 64 10.69 -16.27 35.46
N ALA A 65 9.87 -15.61 34.64
CA ALA A 65 9.25 -14.32 34.92
C ALA A 65 8.25 -14.31 36.09
N ALA A 66 8.20 -13.20 36.84
CA ALA A 66 7.15 -12.88 37.79
C ALA A 66 6.70 -11.41 37.69
N VAL A 67 5.39 -11.24 37.83
CA VAL A 67 4.50 -10.07 37.70
C VAL A 67 4.78 -8.98 38.75
N ALA A 68 4.72 -7.68 38.38
CA ALA A 68 4.26 -6.58 39.26
C ALA A 68 4.09 -5.24 38.51
N ALA A 69 3.02 -4.52 38.86
CA ALA A 69 2.58 -3.22 38.36
C ALA A 69 3.16 -2.04 39.18
N ALA A 70 3.33 -0.86 38.54
CA ALA A 70 3.34 0.48 39.16
C ALA A 70 3.34 1.54 38.02
N ALA A 71 2.23 2.26 37.79
CA ALA A 71 1.84 3.54 38.39
C ALA A 71 2.67 4.76 37.91
N ALA A 72 2.00 5.65 37.16
CA ALA A 72 2.47 6.98 36.76
C ALA A 72 2.35 8.01 37.90
N PRO A 73 2.90 9.23 37.70
CA PRO A 73 2.00 10.39 37.74
C PRO A 73 2.23 11.42 36.61
N ALA A 74 1.16 12.19 36.39
CA ALA A 74 1.00 13.26 35.41
C ALA A 74 1.51 14.62 35.91
N VAL A 75 1.77 15.56 34.99
CA VAL A 75 1.76 17.01 35.24
C VAL A 75 1.09 17.72 34.06
N ALA A 76 0.30 18.75 34.40
CA ALA A 76 -0.70 19.41 33.58
C ALA A 76 -0.22 20.71 32.88
N ALA A 77 -1.00 21.06 31.86
CA ALA A 77 -1.27 22.30 31.11
C ALA A 77 -0.69 23.67 31.55
N ALA A 78 -0.37 24.49 30.54
CA ALA A 78 -0.72 25.92 30.47
C ALA A 78 -0.82 26.39 29.00
N ALA A 79 -1.72 27.34 28.75
CA ALA A 79 -2.23 27.76 27.45
C ALA A 79 -1.69 29.14 26.99
N GLY A 80 -1.79 29.39 25.68
CA GLY A 80 -2.17 30.71 25.11
C GLY A 80 -1.05 31.65 24.65
N ALA A 81 -1.01 31.94 23.34
CA ALA A 81 -1.02 33.31 22.78
C ALA A 81 -0.88 33.31 21.25
N THR A 82 -1.57 34.28 20.65
CA THR A 82 -1.87 34.53 19.23
C THR A 82 -0.75 35.16 18.39
N ALA A 83 -0.92 35.05 17.06
CA ALA A 83 -0.05 35.49 15.96
C ALA A 83 0.21 37.01 15.85
N PRO A 84 1.15 37.42 14.95
CA PRO A 84 0.70 38.16 13.77
C PRO A 84 1.41 37.81 12.44
N ALA A 85 0.75 38.21 11.35
CA ALA A 85 1.08 37.99 9.93
C ALA A 85 2.26 38.84 9.39
N PRO A 86 2.89 38.46 8.26
CA PRO A 86 3.92 39.26 7.60
C PRO A 86 3.37 40.23 6.52
N PRO A 87 4.14 41.28 6.15
CA PRO A 87 3.63 42.42 5.39
C PRO A 87 3.71 42.25 3.87
N GLN A 88 2.87 43.04 3.20
CA GLN A 88 2.83 43.29 1.75
C GLN A 88 4.02 44.17 1.29
N GLN A 89 4.52 43.94 0.08
CA GLN A 89 5.28 44.93 -0.69
C GLN A 89 4.84 44.92 -2.16
N GLN A 90 4.67 46.13 -2.70
CA GLN A 90 4.19 46.46 -4.04
C GLN A 90 5.32 46.52 -5.08
N ALA A 91 4.94 46.09 -6.29
CA ALA A 91 5.28 46.56 -7.64
C ALA A 91 6.59 47.33 -7.92
N ALA A 92 7.32 46.86 -8.94
CA ALA A 92 8.09 47.71 -9.85
C ALA A 92 7.90 47.23 -11.31
N LYS A 93 7.53 48.19 -12.18
CA LYS A 93 7.47 48.10 -13.64
C LYS A 93 8.88 48.10 -14.23
N GLY A 94 9.08 47.34 -15.30
CA GLY A 94 10.23 47.46 -16.20
C GLY A 94 9.86 46.93 -17.58
N ALA A 95 9.82 47.82 -18.57
CA ALA A 95 9.58 47.53 -19.97
C ALA A 95 10.89 47.15 -20.68
N GLY A 96 10.81 46.37 -21.77
CA GLY A 96 11.82 46.43 -22.82
C GLY A 96 12.18 45.12 -23.52
N GLN A 97 11.73 45.03 -24.77
CA GLN A 97 12.43 44.53 -25.96
C GLN A 97 12.39 43.02 -26.31
N GLU A 98 11.57 42.77 -27.35
CA GLU A 98 11.73 41.74 -28.37
C GLU A 98 13.13 41.78 -29.01
N VAL A 99 13.70 40.60 -29.23
CA VAL A 99 14.86 40.43 -30.11
C VAL A 99 14.55 39.28 -31.09
N ALA A 100 14.80 39.58 -32.36
CA ALA A 100 14.42 38.85 -33.55
C ALA A 100 15.02 37.44 -33.67
N ALA A 101 14.26 36.56 -34.35
CA ALA A 101 14.69 35.26 -34.83
C ALA A 101 15.80 35.40 -35.90
N VAL A 102 16.86 34.62 -35.73
CA VAL A 102 17.91 34.41 -36.74
C VAL A 102 17.70 33.03 -37.34
N GLU A 103 17.38 32.97 -38.64
CA GLU A 103 17.37 31.74 -39.42
C GLU A 103 18.81 31.21 -39.59
N PRO A 104 19.06 29.89 -39.47
CA PRO A 104 20.31 29.31 -39.94
C PRO A 104 20.19 28.89 -41.42
N ALA A 105 21.24 29.25 -42.15
CA ALA A 105 21.46 29.00 -43.57
C ALA A 105 21.31 27.52 -43.98
N GLY A 106 20.66 27.32 -45.12
CA GLY A 106 20.46 26.01 -45.75
C GLY A 106 21.74 25.39 -46.29
N GLY A 107 22.13 24.26 -45.71
CA GLY A 107 23.05 23.29 -46.31
C GLY A 107 22.27 22.05 -46.76
N LYS A 108 22.37 21.67 -48.04
CA LYS A 108 21.71 20.49 -48.62
C LYS A 108 22.38 19.21 -48.10
N ALA A 109 21.74 18.52 -47.17
CA ALA A 109 22.11 17.15 -46.75
C ALA A 109 21.70 16.14 -47.84
N GLY A 110 22.62 15.25 -48.22
CA GLY A 110 22.42 14.25 -49.27
C GLY A 110 21.42 13.15 -48.90
N LYS A 111 20.93 12.39 -49.89
CA LYS A 111 19.91 11.32 -49.70
C LYS A 111 20.25 10.28 -48.62
N ALA A 112 21.53 10.06 -48.31
CA ALA A 112 21.95 9.17 -47.22
C ALA A 112 21.79 9.82 -45.82
N ASP A 113 22.05 11.13 -45.70
CA ASP A 113 21.79 11.90 -44.48
C ASP A 113 20.29 12.09 -44.24
N GLN A 114 19.47 12.21 -45.28
CA GLN A 114 18.02 12.31 -45.12
C GLN A 114 17.40 11.02 -44.57
N ALA A 115 17.96 9.85 -44.90
CA ALA A 115 17.53 8.56 -44.35
C ALA A 115 18.03 8.36 -42.90
N ALA A 116 19.24 8.80 -42.57
CA ALA A 116 19.74 8.79 -41.19
C ALA A 116 19.02 9.80 -40.29
N ILE A 117 18.66 10.97 -40.83
CA ILE A 117 17.85 12.00 -40.17
C ILE A 117 16.39 11.53 -40.04
N SER A 118 15.80 10.86 -41.04
CA SER A 118 14.43 10.33 -40.93
C SER A 118 14.34 9.17 -39.94
N PHE A 119 15.31 8.24 -39.94
CA PHE A 119 15.39 7.16 -38.96
C PHE A 119 15.62 7.70 -37.54
N SER A 120 16.46 8.73 -37.38
CA SER A 120 16.66 9.42 -36.10
C SER A 120 15.43 10.21 -35.66
N ARG A 121 14.62 10.73 -36.59
CA ARG A 121 13.40 11.50 -36.29
C ARG A 121 12.23 10.59 -35.93
N GLU A 122 12.10 9.44 -36.57
CA GLU A 122 11.13 8.39 -36.20
C GLU A 122 11.49 7.74 -34.85
N THR A 123 12.79 7.54 -34.60
CA THR A 123 13.28 7.09 -33.29
C THR A 123 13.08 8.17 -32.23
N ALA A 124 13.29 9.46 -32.55
CA ALA A 124 13.04 10.59 -31.66
C ALA A 124 11.55 10.90 -31.46
N GLU A 125 10.67 10.61 -32.41
CA GLU A 125 9.21 10.68 -32.26
C GLU A 125 8.67 9.47 -31.49
N GLY A 126 9.28 8.29 -31.65
CA GLY A 126 9.09 7.11 -30.79
C GLY A 126 9.56 7.34 -29.35
N LEU A 127 10.72 8.00 -29.16
CA LEU A 127 11.23 8.49 -27.88
C LEU A 127 10.48 9.71 -27.34
N GLY A 128 9.85 10.50 -28.19
CA GLY A 128 8.96 11.59 -27.80
C GLY A 128 7.69 11.08 -27.14
N ARG A 129 7.25 9.85 -27.48
CA ARG A 129 6.22 9.10 -26.74
C ARG A 129 6.74 8.44 -25.45
N LEU A 130 8.06 8.26 -25.31
CA LEU A 130 8.74 7.88 -24.06
C LEU A 130 8.92 9.07 -23.08
N GLY A 131 8.30 10.22 -23.36
CA GLY A 131 8.62 11.53 -22.77
C GLY A 131 8.45 11.70 -21.26
N LYS A 132 7.91 10.73 -20.52
CA LYS A 132 7.94 10.74 -19.05
C LYS A 132 8.24 9.36 -18.48
N LEU A 133 9.26 9.29 -17.64
CA LEU A 133 9.54 8.11 -16.83
C LEU A 133 8.42 7.94 -15.80
N SER A 134 7.93 6.71 -15.66
CA SER A 134 6.86 6.40 -14.71
C SER A 134 7.39 5.64 -13.52
N TYR A 135 6.84 5.98 -12.35
CA TYR A 135 7.25 5.42 -11.07
C TYR A 135 6.02 5.03 -10.29
N ARG A 136 6.12 3.95 -9.52
CA ARG A 136 5.12 3.56 -8.53
C ARG A 136 5.63 3.68 -7.11
N LEU A 137 4.72 4.08 -6.24
CA LEU A 137 4.87 4.15 -4.79
C LEU A 137 3.95 3.10 -4.18
N VAL A 138 4.43 2.41 -3.15
CA VAL A 138 3.56 1.69 -2.20
C VAL A 138 3.38 2.59 -0.99
N LEU A 139 2.13 2.90 -0.66
CA LEU A 139 1.74 3.80 0.43
C LEU A 139 0.99 3.05 1.52
N ALA A 140 1.29 3.43 2.76
CA ALA A 140 0.44 3.19 3.92
C ALA A 140 -0.10 4.54 4.42
N TYR A 141 -1.35 4.56 4.86
CA TYR A 141 -1.92 5.72 5.50
C TYR A 141 -3.02 5.39 6.51
N ASP A 142 -3.08 6.21 7.57
CA ASP A 142 -4.25 6.31 8.43
C ASP A 142 -5.26 7.27 7.78
N GLY A 143 -6.38 6.72 7.29
CA GLY A 143 -7.41 7.49 6.60
C GLY A 143 -8.36 8.27 7.51
N THR A 144 -8.22 8.20 8.84
CA THR A 144 -9.19 8.76 9.79
C THR A 144 -9.47 10.25 9.55
N ASP A 145 -8.43 11.05 9.35
CA ASP A 145 -8.52 12.52 9.27
C ASP A 145 -8.64 13.01 7.82
N TYR A 146 -8.94 12.10 6.89
CA TYR A 146 -9.02 12.37 5.45
C TYR A 146 -10.41 12.06 4.88
N CYS A 147 -10.86 12.91 3.96
CA CYS A 147 -12.06 12.73 3.14
C CYS A 147 -11.83 11.75 1.97
N GLY A 148 -11.01 10.73 2.21
CA GLY A 148 -10.67 9.66 1.28
C GLY A 148 -9.42 9.94 0.46
N TRP A 149 -9.22 9.11 -0.55
CA TRP A 149 -8.08 9.23 -1.46
C TRP A 149 -8.17 10.46 -2.36
N GLN A 150 -9.29 10.59 -3.09
CA GLN A 150 -9.41 11.46 -4.26
C GLN A 150 -9.42 12.94 -3.87
N LEU A 151 -8.59 13.75 -4.55
CA LEU A 151 -8.56 15.20 -4.42
C LEU A 151 -9.96 15.83 -4.53
N GLN A 152 -10.28 16.73 -3.59
CA GLN A 152 -11.52 17.51 -3.55
C GLN A 152 -11.21 18.99 -3.24
N PRO A 153 -11.99 19.96 -3.77
CA PRO A 153 -11.65 21.40 -3.73
C PRO A 153 -11.51 22.06 -2.35
N ALA A 154 -11.89 21.41 -1.24
CA ALA A 154 -11.85 22.00 0.09
C ALA A 154 -11.71 20.98 1.24
N ALA A 155 -11.26 19.76 0.94
CA ALA A 155 -11.20 18.68 1.93
C ALA A 155 -9.80 18.07 2.03
N PRO A 156 -9.33 17.69 3.23
CA PRO A 156 -8.07 16.99 3.38
C PRO A 156 -8.19 15.62 2.71
N THR A 157 -7.31 15.33 1.75
CA THR A 157 -7.30 14.06 1.02
C THR A 157 -5.89 13.53 0.93
N VAL A 158 -5.74 12.21 0.86
CA VAL A 158 -4.42 11.57 0.78
C VAL A 158 -3.71 11.97 -0.52
N GLN A 159 -4.44 12.05 -1.64
CA GLN A 159 -3.90 12.49 -2.92
C GLN A 159 -3.33 13.91 -2.83
N ALA A 160 -4.05 14.85 -2.21
CA ALA A 160 -3.58 16.23 -2.06
C ALA A 160 -2.27 16.31 -1.28
N GLN A 161 -2.17 15.59 -0.14
CA GLN A 161 -0.94 15.60 0.67
C GLN A 161 0.23 14.98 -0.08
N LEU A 162 -0.01 13.88 -0.80
CA LEU A 162 1.02 13.25 -1.61
C LEU A 162 1.50 14.14 -2.76
N GLU A 163 0.58 14.79 -3.47
CA GLU A 163 0.90 15.72 -4.56
C GLU A 163 1.69 16.93 -4.06
N VAL A 164 1.36 17.47 -2.89
CA VAL A 164 2.14 18.54 -2.24
C VAL A 164 3.56 18.05 -1.89
N ALA A 165 3.68 16.85 -1.33
CA ALA A 165 4.99 16.26 -1.00
C ALA A 165 5.85 16.01 -2.25
N LEU A 166 5.26 15.42 -3.29
CA LEU A 166 5.92 15.20 -4.57
C LEU A 166 6.33 16.52 -5.22
N GLY A 167 5.45 17.53 -5.26
CA GLY A 167 5.76 18.84 -5.82
C GLY A 167 6.94 19.50 -5.11
N LYS A 168 7.03 19.39 -3.77
CA LYS A 168 8.18 19.89 -3.00
C LYS A 168 9.48 19.14 -3.31
N VAL A 169 9.45 17.81 -3.31
CA VAL A 169 10.65 16.98 -3.51
C VAL A 169 11.15 17.04 -4.95
N MET A 170 10.22 17.07 -5.92
CA MET A 170 10.53 17.11 -7.35
C MET A 170 10.73 18.51 -7.89
N ARG A 171 10.23 19.55 -7.19
CA ARG A 171 10.18 20.93 -7.71
C ARG A 171 9.41 21.01 -9.03
N GLU A 172 8.32 20.24 -9.12
CA GLU A 172 7.44 20.15 -10.28
C GLU A 172 6.01 20.48 -9.88
N ASP A 173 5.25 21.03 -10.82
CA ASP A 173 3.83 21.27 -10.59
C ASP A 173 3.03 19.97 -10.59
N ARG A 174 1.94 19.94 -9.79
CA ARG A 174 1.04 18.78 -9.68
C ARG A 174 0.61 18.23 -11.04
N GLY A 175 0.24 19.13 -11.96
CA GLY A 175 -0.27 18.76 -13.29
C GLY A 175 0.75 17.98 -14.12
N VAL A 176 2.04 18.22 -13.89
CA VAL A 176 3.15 17.55 -14.59
C VAL A 176 3.30 16.10 -14.10
N LEU A 177 3.13 15.88 -12.80
CA LEU A 177 3.36 14.60 -12.14
C LEU A 177 2.27 13.55 -12.40
N GLY A 178 1.03 13.97 -12.68
CA GLY A 178 -0.04 13.07 -13.13
C GLY A 178 -0.34 11.89 -12.17
N VAL A 179 -0.50 12.18 -10.87
CA VAL A 179 -0.69 11.16 -9.83
C VAL A 179 -1.99 10.36 -10.02
N ARG A 180 -1.89 9.03 -10.03
CA ARG A 180 -3.01 8.08 -10.13
C ARG A 180 -2.85 6.96 -9.11
N ALA A 181 -3.94 6.46 -8.53
CA ALA A 181 -3.90 5.33 -7.60
C ALA A 181 -4.61 4.09 -8.13
N ALA A 182 -4.21 2.93 -7.62
CA ALA A 182 -4.78 1.64 -7.98
C ALA A 182 -6.27 1.55 -7.66
N GLY A 183 -6.71 2.19 -6.58
CA GLY A 183 -8.12 2.33 -6.25
C GLY A 183 -8.36 3.51 -5.33
N ARG A 184 -9.54 4.11 -5.43
CA ARG A 184 -9.99 5.12 -4.47
C ARG A 184 -10.40 4.44 -3.17
N THR A 185 -9.99 5.01 -2.03
CA THR A 185 -10.55 4.68 -0.72
C THR A 185 -11.52 5.77 -0.28
N ASP A 186 -12.60 5.37 0.42
CA ASP A 186 -13.58 6.29 0.99
C ASP A 186 -12.99 7.10 2.17
N SER A 187 -13.68 8.15 2.60
CA SER A 187 -13.37 8.86 3.84
C SER A 187 -13.30 7.92 5.04
N GLY A 188 -12.24 8.04 5.83
CA GLY A 188 -12.00 7.20 7.01
C GLY A 188 -11.48 5.79 6.73
N VAL A 189 -11.22 5.41 5.48
CA VAL A 189 -10.65 4.08 5.13
C VAL A 189 -9.12 4.17 5.07
N HIS A 190 -8.44 3.21 5.69
CA HIS A 190 -6.99 3.14 5.76
C HIS A 190 -6.39 2.38 4.56
N ALA A 191 -5.07 2.47 4.39
CA ALA A 191 -4.33 1.57 3.52
C ALA A 191 -3.00 1.15 4.15
N ARG A 192 -2.59 -0.08 3.86
CA ARG A 192 -1.25 -0.61 4.16
C ARG A 192 -0.41 -0.77 2.89
N GLY A 193 -1.05 -0.96 1.74
CA GLY A 193 -0.39 -1.19 0.46
C GLY A 193 -1.12 -0.56 -0.72
N GLN A 194 -1.55 0.70 -0.59
CA GLN A 194 -2.08 1.44 -1.73
C GLN A 194 -0.95 1.66 -2.74
N VAL A 195 -1.21 1.41 -4.03
CA VAL A 195 -0.21 1.65 -5.08
C VAL A 195 -0.58 2.88 -5.87
N VAL A 196 0.41 3.74 -6.09
CA VAL A 196 0.24 5.04 -6.74
C VAL A 196 1.29 5.19 -7.81
N GLN A 197 0.88 5.65 -8.98
CA GLN A 197 1.76 5.95 -10.10
C GLN A 197 1.83 7.45 -10.34
N PHE A 198 3.02 7.93 -10.68
CA PHE A 198 3.27 9.29 -11.12
C PHE A 198 4.38 9.29 -12.18
N ASN A 199 4.49 10.40 -12.90
CA ASN A 199 5.38 10.57 -14.03
C ASN A 199 6.41 11.68 -13.73
N CYS A 200 7.61 11.55 -14.29
CA CYS A 200 8.67 12.55 -14.18
C CYS A 200 9.52 12.56 -15.46
N ASP A 201 9.95 13.74 -15.88
CA ASP A 201 10.67 13.95 -17.15
C ASP A 201 12.17 13.63 -17.01
N ARG A 202 12.62 13.29 -15.80
CA ARG A 202 14.00 12.94 -15.49
C ARG A 202 14.08 11.66 -14.65
N GLU A 203 15.27 11.06 -14.66
CA GLU A 203 15.56 9.91 -13.81
C GLU A 203 15.65 10.31 -12.33
N LEU A 204 15.01 9.52 -11.47
CA LEU A 204 14.93 9.76 -10.04
C LEU A 204 15.80 8.76 -9.27
N PRO A 205 16.51 9.20 -8.22
CA PRO A 205 17.22 8.29 -7.33
C PRO A 205 16.21 7.56 -6.42
N VAL A 206 15.68 6.44 -6.92
CA VAL A 206 14.62 5.62 -6.30
C VAL A 206 14.95 5.27 -4.85
N ASP A 207 16.19 4.87 -4.57
CA ASP A 207 16.65 4.44 -3.24
C ASP A 207 16.52 5.52 -2.16
N LYS A 208 16.58 6.80 -2.55
CA LYS A 208 16.48 7.94 -1.63
C LYS A 208 15.09 8.56 -1.65
N LEU A 209 14.23 8.19 -2.58
CA LEU A 209 12.97 8.90 -2.80
C LEU A 209 11.97 8.66 -1.66
N ALA A 210 11.85 7.42 -1.16
CA ALA A 210 11.00 7.11 -0.02
C ALA A 210 11.38 7.97 1.21
N TYR A 211 12.68 8.06 1.51
CA TYR A 211 13.20 8.87 2.61
C TYR A 211 12.84 10.36 2.46
N LYS A 212 13.08 10.94 1.28
CA LYS A 212 12.78 12.35 1.02
C LYS A 212 11.29 12.66 1.11
N LEU A 213 10.43 11.78 0.58
CA LEU A 213 8.98 11.96 0.66
C LEU A 213 8.49 11.84 2.11
N ASN A 214 8.95 10.84 2.85
CA ASN A 214 8.55 10.64 4.25
C ASN A 214 9.02 11.77 5.17
N ALA A 215 10.06 12.53 4.80
CA ALA A 215 10.51 13.70 5.56
C ALA A 215 9.56 14.91 5.43
N VAL A 216 8.75 15.00 4.38
CA VAL A 216 7.84 16.12 4.12
C VAL A 216 6.35 15.73 4.19
N LEU A 217 6.04 14.43 4.18
CA LEU A 217 4.70 13.92 4.34
C LEU A 217 4.22 14.06 5.80
N PRO A 218 2.91 14.32 6.00
CA PRO A 218 2.28 14.18 7.31
C PRO A 218 2.54 12.81 7.95
N PRO A 219 2.55 12.69 9.30
CA PRO A 219 2.96 11.47 9.99
C PRO A 219 2.10 10.24 9.71
N ASP A 220 0.87 10.47 9.29
CA ASP A 220 -0.16 9.48 8.97
C ASP A 220 -0.10 8.96 7.52
N ILE A 221 0.83 9.44 6.68
CA ILE A 221 1.07 8.95 5.31
C ILE A 221 2.54 8.55 5.16
N ARG A 222 2.80 7.32 4.71
CA ARG A 222 4.16 6.80 4.53
C ARG A 222 4.32 6.11 3.18
N VAL A 223 5.40 6.45 2.49
CA VAL A 223 5.94 5.70 1.35
C VAL A 223 6.75 4.53 1.89
N LEU A 224 6.31 3.32 1.58
CA LEU A 224 6.95 2.07 1.97
C LEU A 224 7.95 1.56 0.93
N ALA A 225 7.65 1.78 -0.35
CA ALA A 225 8.52 1.38 -1.45
C ALA A 225 8.33 2.33 -2.64
N VAL A 226 9.38 2.44 -3.45
CA VAL A 226 9.41 3.18 -4.72
C VAL A 226 10.04 2.28 -5.76
N ARG A 227 9.47 2.22 -6.96
CA ARG A 227 10.07 1.56 -8.12
C ARG A 227 9.79 2.35 -9.40
N ARG A 228 10.69 2.26 -10.37
CA ARG A 228 10.38 2.61 -11.76
C ARG A 228 9.45 1.53 -12.32
N THR A 229 8.52 1.89 -13.19
CA THR A 229 7.61 0.95 -13.83
C THR A 229 7.95 0.75 -15.30
N ALA A 230 7.48 -0.34 -15.89
CA ALA A 230 7.46 -0.50 -17.34
C ALA A 230 6.65 0.65 -18.01
N PRO A 231 6.94 1.02 -19.27
CA PRO A 231 6.24 2.12 -19.96
C PRO A 231 4.72 1.94 -20.08
N ASP A 232 4.27 0.70 -20.20
CA ASP A 232 2.88 0.30 -20.40
C ASP A 232 2.16 -0.02 -19.08
N PHE A 233 2.88 -0.06 -17.96
CA PHE A 233 2.31 -0.28 -16.65
C PHE A 233 1.22 0.76 -16.34
N SER A 234 0.03 0.27 -15.99
CA SER A 234 -1.09 1.09 -15.56
C SER A 234 -1.50 0.72 -14.16
N VAL A 235 -1.35 1.65 -13.22
CA VAL A 235 -1.73 1.42 -11.83
C VAL A 235 -3.19 1.01 -11.66
N THR A 236 -4.07 1.41 -12.59
CA THR A 236 -5.52 1.13 -12.57
C THR A 236 -5.95 -0.07 -13.40
N CYS A 237 -5.20 -0.43 -14.45
CA CYS A 237 -5.59 -1.49 -15.39
C CYS A 237 -4.76 -2.77 -15.25
N SER A 238 -3.51 -2.66 -14.80
CA SER A 238 -2.61 -3.79 -14.55
C SER A 238 -2.82 -4.56 -13.23
N PRO A 239 -3.60 -4.09 -12.21
CA PRO A 239 -3.82 -4.91 -11.02
C PRO A 239 -4.52 -6.23 -11.36
N ILE A 240 -3.98 -7.34 -10.83
CA ILE A 240 -4.58 -8.67 -10.93
C ILE A 240 -5.46 -8.99 -9.70
N GLY A 241 -5.29 -8.26 -8.60
CA GLY A 241 -6.01 -8.49 -7.36
C GLY A 241 -5.84 -7.37 -6.34
N LYS A 242 -6.78 -7.29 -5.41
CA LYS A 242 -6.67 -6.46 -4.20
C LYS A 242 -7.14 -7.25 -2.99
N THR A 243 -6.46 -7.04 -1.88
CA THR A 243 -6.80 -7.63 -0.59
C THR A 243 -7.20 -6.54 0.38
N TYR A 244 -8.35 -6.71 1.01
CA TYR A 244 -8.88 -5.81 2.03
C TYR A 244 -9.02 -6.56 3.35
N HIS A 245 -8.63 -5.90 4.44
CA HIS A 245 -8.89 -6.39 5.79
C HIS A 245 -9.95 -5.50 6.45
N TYR A 246 -10.97 -6.12 7.03
CA TYR A 246 -11.94 -5.44 7.88
C TYR A 246 -11.78 -5.94 9.32
N ASN A 247 -11.22 -5.11 10.19
CA ASN A 247 -11.00 -5.45 11.59
C ASN A 247 -12.21 -5.08 12.45
N ILE A 248 -12.52 -5.97 13.38
CA ILE A 248 -13.60 -5.85 14.35
C ILE A 248 -13.01 -6.08 15.74
N THR A 249 -13.41 -5.24 16.69
CA THR A 249 -13.20 -5.47 18.12
C THR A 249 -14.52 -6.01 18.68
N ASN A 250 -14.58 -7.31 18.97
CA ASN A 250 -15.75 -7.96 19.55
C ASN A 250 -15.59 -8.12 21.07
N SER A 251 -16.03 -7.11 21.80
CA SER A 251 -15.84 -6.99 23.25
C SER A 251 -16.92 -6.13 23.87
N GLU A 252 -17.14 -6.26 25.18
CA GLU A 252 -18.15 -5.46 25.89
C GLU A 252 -17.87 -3.94 25.81
N ALA A 253 -16.63 -3.55 26.11
CA ALA A 253 -16.16 -2.17 26.00
C ALA A 253 -15.31 -1.98 24.73
N ASN A 254 -15.40 -0.80 24.12
CA ASN A 254 -14.54 -0.45 23.00
C ASN A 254 -13.10 -0.19 23.47
N ASP A 255 -12.13 -0.62 22.69
CA ASP A 255 -10.72 -0.38 22.98
C ASP A 255 -10.28 1.00 22.46
N PRO A 256 -9.94 1.97 23.33
CA PRO A 256 -9.55 3.31 22.91
C PRO A 256 -8.23 3.34 22.13
N LEU A 257 -7.39 2.32 22.19
CA LEU A 257 -6.13 2.24 21.43
C LEU A 257 -6.33 1.67 20.03
N ARG A 258 -7.47 1.02 19.77
CA ARG A 258 -7.79 0.37 18.48
C ARG A 258 -9.01 0.96 17.78
N HIS A 259 -9.75 1.85 18.45
CA HIS A 259 -11.01 2.40 17.94
C HIS A 259 -10.90 3.11 16.57
N ARG A 260 -9.71 3.62 16.21
CA ARG A 260 -9.45 4.22 14.90
C ARG A 260 -9.32 3.19 13.77
N TYR A 261 -8.96 1.94 14.07
CA TYR A 261 -8.57 0.92 13.09
C TYR A 261 -9.48 -0.33 13.11
N ALA A 262 -10.54 -0.31 13.91
CA ALA A 262 -11.45 -1.43 14.09
C ALA A 262 -12.90 -0.98 14.34
N HIS A 263 -13.84 -1.78 13.85
CA HIS A 263 -15.25 -1.63 14.15
C HIS A 263 -15.57 -2.33 15.48
N HIS A 264 -15.98 -1.57 16.48
CA HIS A 264 -16.46 -2.13 17.74
C HIS A 264 -17.84 -2.77 17.59
N VAL A 265 -17.95 -4.04 18.00
CA VAL A 265 -19.21 -4.78 18.07
C VAL A 265 -19.35 -5.35 19.48
N ARG A 266 -20.34 -4.87 20.23
CA ARG A 266 -20.55 -5.27 21.62
C ARG A 266 -21.14 -6.67 21.79
N LYS A 267 -22.04 -7.08 20.90
CA LYS A 267 -22.71 -8.38 20.98
C LYS A 267 -21.75 -9.49 20.55
N PRO A 268 -21.68 -10.63 21.26
CA PRO A 268 -20.88 -11.78 20.82
C PRO A 268 -21.22 -12.18 19.39
N LEU A 269 -20.20 -12.44 18.58
CA LEU A 269 -20.36 -12.85 17.19
C LEU A 269 -20.28 -14.38 17.04
N ASP A 270 -21.25 -14.94 16.33
CA ASP A 270 -21.21 -16.33 15.88
C ASP A 270 -20.30 -16.47 14.65
N LEU A 271 -19.02 -16.75 14.89
CA LEU A 271 -18.03 -16.87 13.81
C LEU A 271 -18.31 -18.05 12.86
N GLY A 272 -18.98 -19.10 13.34
CA GLY A 272 -19.38 -20.24 12.50
C GLY A 272 -20.41 -19.80 11.46
N ALA A 273 -21.45 -19.08 11.89
CA ALA A 273 -22.45 -18.50 11.02
C ALA A 273 -21.85 -17.49 10.02
N MET A 274 -20.90 -16.65 10.49
CA MET A 274 -20.19 -15.70 9.63
C MET A 274 -19.37 -16.40 8.54
N ARG A 275 -18.64 -17.47 8.89
CA ARG A 275 -17.85 -18.27 7.92
C ARG A 275 -18.75 -18.94 6.89
N ALA A 276 -19.87 -19.51 7.33
CA ALA A 276 -20.85 -20.13 6.43
C ALA A 276 -21.41 -19.13 5.41
N ALA A 277 -21.76 -17.92 5.85
CA ALA A 277 -22.21 -16.85 4.96
C ALA A 277 -21.09 -16.32 4.05
N ALA A 278 -19.86 -16.21 4.57
CA ALA A 278 -18.72 -15.74 3.80
C ALA A 278 -18.34 -16.68 2.64
N ALA A 279 -18.47 -18.00 2.82
CA ALA A 279 -18.18 -18.99 1.79
C ALA A 279 -19.02 -18.78 0.52
N ALA A 280 -20.27 -18.34 0.64
CA ALA A 280 -21.15 -18.08 -0.50
C ALA A 280 -20.70 -16.89 -1.37
N LEU A 281 -19.86 -15.99 -0.85
CA LEU A 281 -19.34 -14.83 -1.59
C LEU A 281 -18.20 -15.19 -2.55
N VAL A 282 -17.55 -16.34 -2.36
CA VAL A 282 -16.42 -16.78 -3.20
C VAL A 282 -16.94 -17.18 -4.59
N GLY A 283 -16.21 -16.79 -5.63
CA GLY A 283 -16.58 -17.02 -7.03
C GLY A 283 -16.96 -15.74 -7.77
N THR A 284 -17.58 -15.92 -8.93
CA THR A 284 -17.96 -14.83 -9.85
C THR A 284 -19.45 -14.58 -9.77
N HIS A 285 -19.83 -13.41 -9.25
CA HIS A 285 -21.24 -13.08 -8.97
C HIS A 285 -21.56 -11.63 -9.33
N ASP A 286 -22.85 -11.32 -9.51
CA ASP A 286 -23.36 -9.94 -9.51
C ASP A 286 -23.42 -9.41 -8.07
N PHE A 287 -22.53 -8.47 -7.73
CA PHE A 287 -22.45 -7.88 -6.39
C PHE A 287 -23.28 -6.61 -6.22
N THR A 288 -24.29 -6.38 -7.06
CA THR A 288 -25.15 -5.20 -7.00
C THR A 288 -25.77 -4.99 -5.61
N GLN A 289 -26.21 -6.07 -4.95
CA GLN A 289 -26.78 -6.03 -3.58
C GLN A 289 -25.77 -5.72 -2.48
N PHE A 290 -24.48 -5.69 -2.79
CA PHE A 290 -23.41 -5.32 -1.88
C PHE A 290 -22.83 -3.96 -2.24
N SER A 291 -23.54 -3.10 -2.95
CA SER A 291 -22.97 -1.83 -3.41
C SER A 291 -23.91 -0.65 -3.19
N ASN A 292 -23.31 0.52 -3.02
CA ASN A 292 -24.05 1.76 -3.14
C ASN A 292 -24.39 2.01 -4.61
N ILE A 293 -25.57 2.58 -4.84
CA ILE A 293 -25.95 3.09 -6.16
C ILE A 293 -25.08 4.33 -6.39
N GLY A 294 -24.07 4.20 -7.26
CA GLY A 294 -23.18 5.30 -7.60
C GLY A 294 -23.79 6.14 -8.71
N GLU A 295 -23.98 7.43 -8.46
CA GLU A 295 -24.28 8.42 -9.50
C GLU A 295 -22.99 9.12 -9.96
N GLU A 296 -22.89 9.38 -11.26
CA GLU A 296 -21.85 10.19 -11.88
C GLU A 296 -22.53 11.18 -12.83
N GLY A 297 -22.47 12.47 -12.48
CA GLY A 297 -23.18 13.52 -13.23
C GLY A 297 -24.70 13.33 -13.28
N GLY A 298 -25.31 12.83 -12.21
CA GLY A 298 -26.76 12.56 -12.14
C GLY A 298 -27.22 11.33 -12.94
N ARG A 299 -26.29 10.48 -13.39
CA ARG A 299 -26.59 9.22 -14.08
C ARG A 299 -26.02 8.03 -13.31
N PRO A 300 -26.69 6.86 -13.29
CA PRO A 300 -26.12 5.65 -12.72
C PRO A 300 -24.78 5.32 -13.39
N ARG A 301 -23.73 5.09 -12.60
CA ARG A 301 -22.44 4.61 -13.11
C ARG A 301 -22.64 3.27 -13.82
N LYS A 302 -22.45 3.22 -15.13
CA LYS A 302 -22.35 1.98 -15.91
C LYS A 302 -21.02 1.28 -15.60
N ARG A 303 -20.94 0.60 -14.45
CA ARG A 303 -19.84 -0.33 -14.14
C ARG A 303 -20.37 -1.74 -14.17
N ASN A 304 -19.58 -2.67 -14.70
CA ASN A 304 -19.88 -4.10 -14.62
C ASN A 304 -20.03 -4.49 -13.13
N PRO A 305 -21.22 -4.90 -12.66
CA PRO A 305 -21.43 -5.29 -11.28
C PRO A 305 -20.89 -6.69 -10.96
N VAL A 306 -20.56 -7.47 -12.00
CA VAL A 306 -19.98 -8.80 -11.87
C VAL A 306 -18.52 -8.68 -11.45
N LYS A 307 -18.16 -9.33 -10.34
CA LYS A 307 -16.80 -9.38 -9.80
C LYS A 307 -16.46 -10.81 -9.41
N THR A 308 -15.18 -11.09 -9.24
CA THR A 308 -14.70 -12.38 -8.77
C THR A 308 -13.98 -12.18 -7.45
N LEU A 309 -14.52 -12.77 -6.39
CA LEU A 309 -13.83 -12.88 -5.11
C LEU A 309 -13.13 -14.24 -5.06
N ARG A 310 -11.83 -14.23 -4.80
CA ARG A 310 -11.00 -15.43 -4.71
C ARG A 310 -11.01 -16.00 -3.30
N ARG A 311 -11.08 -15.11 -2.29
CA ARG A 311 -11.02 -15.47 -0.89
C ARG A 311 -11.87 -14.54 -0.05
N VAL A 312 -12.65 -15.10 0.87
CA VAL A 312 -13.40 -14.36 1.89
C VAL A 312 -13.31 -15.12 3.21
N ASP A 313 -12.37 -14.74 4.07
CA ASP A 313 -12.10 -15.43 5.33
C ASP A 313 -12.59 -14.64 6.53
N VAL A 314 -13.11 -15.34 7.54
CA VAL A 314 -13.44 -14.76 8.84
C VAL A 314 -12.55 -15.41 9.90
N LEU A 315 -11.57 -14.63 10.34
CA LEU A 315 -10.49 -15.05 11.21
C LEU A 315 -10.70 -14.49 12.62
N GLU A 316 -10.48 -15.33 13.61
CA GLU A 316 -10.24 -14.88 14.98
C GLU A 316 -8.76 -14.55 15.12
N LEU A 317 -8.44 -13.38 15.65
CA LEU A 317 -7.07 -12.91 15.81
C LEU A 317 -6.52 -13.37 17.17
N ASP A 318 -5.20 -13.49 17.25
CA ASP A 318 -4.51 -13.83 18.50
C ASP A 318 -4.93 -12.86 19.63
N PRO A 319 -5.56 -13.37 20.71
CA PRO A 319 -6.05 -12.54 21.81
C PRO A 319 -4.94 -11.76 22.53
N SER A 320 -3.69 -12.22 22.48
CA SER A 320 -2.56 -11.51 23.08
C SER A 320 -2.19 -10.24 22.30
N ALA A 321 -2.37 -10.25 20.98
CA ALA A 321 -2.09 -9.13 20.10
C ALA A 321 -3.34 -8.25 19.87
N PHE A 322 -4.52 -8.87 19.80
CA PHE A 322 -5.79 -8.20 19.56
C PHE A 322 -6.90 -8.90 20.37
N PRO A 323 -7.12 -8.51 21.63
CA PRO A 323 -8.20 -9.04 22.46
C PRO A 323 -9.58 -8.83 21.81
N GLY A 324 -10.35 -9.91 21.64
CA GLY A 324 -11.64 -9.88 20.95
C GLY A 324 -11.52 -9.53 19.46
N GLY A 325 -10.32 -9.66 18.87
CA GLY A 325 -10.06 -9.31 17.49
C GLY A 325 -10.67 -10.30 16.52
N VAL A 326 -11.48 -9.81 15.59
CA VAL A 326 -11.99 -10.56 14.45
C VAL A 326 -11.60 -9.83 13.17
N ARG A 327 -11.17 -10.56 12.14
CA ARG A 327 -10.84 -10.00 10.84
C ARG A 327 -11.62 -10.68 9.74
N ILE A 328 -12.23 -9.88 8.88
CA ILE A 328 -12.75 -10.33 7.59
C ILE A 328 -11.70 -9.99 6.53
N GLU A 329 -11.14 -10.98 5.87
CA GLU A 329 -10.22 -10.79 4.75
C GLU A 329 -10.96 -11.02 3.44
N VAL A 330 -10.83 -10.09 2.50
CA VAL A 330 -11.51 -10.16 1.20
C VAL A 330 -10.50 -9.92 0.09
N GLU A 331 -10.32 -10.93 -0.76
CA GLU A 331 -9.47 -10.88 -1.94
C GLU A 331 -10.30 -11.02 -3.22
N GLY A 332 -10.05 -10.16 -4.21
CA GLY A 332 -10.76 -10.22 -5.49
C GLY A 332 -10.12 -9.40 -6.59
N ASN A 333 -10.63 -9.57 -7.81
CA ASN A 333 -10.13 -8.87 -9.01
C ASN A 333 -10.58 -7.40 -9.12
N GLY A 334 -11.60 -7.02 -8.37
CA GLY A 334 -12.13 -5.67 -8.38
C GLY A 334 -13.29 -5.53 -7.41
N PHE A 335 -13.62 -4.28 -7.06
CA PHE A 335 -14.62 -3.99 -6.04
C PHE A 335 -15.52 -2.85 -6.49
N LEU A 336 -16.81 -2.97 -6.20
CA LEU A 336 -17.78 -1.89 -6.38
C LEU A 336 -17.66 -0.86 -5.25
N TYR A 337 -18.28 0.30 -5.44
CA TYR A 337 -18.28 1.35 -4.43
C TYR A 337 -18.89 0.84 -3.11
N LYS A 338 -18.12 0.94 -2.02
CA LYS A 338 -18.45 0.45 -0.66
C LYS A 338 -18.63 -1.07 -0.55
N MET A 339 -18.24 -1.85 -1.55
CA MET A 339 -18.52 -3.29 -1.61
C MET A 339 -18.08 -4.08 -0.38
N VAL A 340 -16.82 -3.95 -0.01
CA VAL A 340 -16.26 -4.67 1.14
C VAL A 340 -16.94 -4.27 2.46
N ARG A 341 -17.41 -3.03 2.57
CA ARG A 341 -18.10 -2.53 3.77
C ARG A 341 -19.54 -3.04 3.86
N HIS A 342 -20.21 -3.25 2.73
CA HIS A 342 -21.50 -3.94 2.70
C HIS A 342 -21.34 -5.41 3.07
N ILE A 343 -20.34 -6.09 2.51
CA ILE A 343 -20.00 -7.48 2.87
C ILE A 343 -19.76 -7.58 4.39
N ALA A 344 -18.90 -6.72 4.95
CA ALA A 344 -18.64 -6.70 6.38
C ALA A 344 -19.91 -6.42 7.20
N GLY A 345 -20.79 -5.53 6.75
CA GLY A 345 -22.05 -5.21 7.42
C GLY A 345 -23.00 -6.40 7.48
N VAL A 346 -23.15 -7.13 6.37
CA VAL A 346 -23.97 -8.36 6.31
C VAL A 346 -23.38 -9.44 7.20
N LEU A 347 -22.08 -9.70 7.11
CA LEU A 347 -21.42 -10.74 7.91
C LEU A 347 -21.52 -10.43 9.41
N VAL A 348 -21.33 -9.18 9.83
CA VAL A 348 -21.54 -8.78 11.24
C VAL A 348 -22.99 -9.02 11.67
N ALA A 349 -23.98 -8.70 10.82
CA ALA A 349 -25.39 -8.94 11.16
C ALA A 349 -25.74 -10.43 11.25
N VAL A 350 -25.13 -11.28 10.42
CA VAL A 350 -25.22 -12.74 10.53
C VAL A 350 -24.58 -13.22 11.84
N GLY A 351 -23.39 -12.72 12.18
CA GLY A 351 -22.71 -13.06 13.43
C GLY A 351 -23.49 -12.60 14.67
N GLU A 352 -24.20 -11.47 14.61
CA GLU A 352 -25.13 -11.03 15.65
C GLU A 352 -26.49 -11.78 15.63
N ARG A 353 -26.66 -12.76 14.72
CA ARG A 353 -27.89 -13.53 14.47
C ARG A 353 -29.12 -12.68 14.13
N LYS A 354 -28.92 -11.50 13.56
CA LYS A 354 -29.98 -10.63 13.03
C LYS A 354 -30.44 -11.07 11.64
N LEU A 355 -29.58 -11.77 10.90
CA LEU A 355 -29.85 -12.33 9.59
C LEU A 355 -29.45 -13.81 9.57
N PRO A 356 -30.14 -14.66 8.80
CA PRO A 356 -29.72 -16.03 8.59
C PRO A 356 -28.46 -16.09 7.70
N PRO A 357 -27.59 -17.11 7.80
CA PRO A 357 -26.44 -17.26 6.91
C PRO A 357 -26.81 -17.38 5.42
N SER A 358 -28.00 -17.91 5.10
CA SER A 358 -28.51 -18.05 3.72
C SER A 358 -28.71 -16.73 3.00
N ILE A 359 -28.81 -15.61 3.74
CA ILE A 359 -29.11 -14.29 3.17
C ILE A 359 -28.11 -13.87 2.11
N VAL A 360 -26.85 -14.30 2.22
CA VAL A 360 -25.82 -13.96 1.25
C VAL A 360 -26.12 -14.59 -0.11
N SER A 361 -26.45 -15.88 -0.14
CA SER A 361 -26.82 -16.57 -1.38
C SER A 361 -28.08 -15.94 -1.99
N GLU A 362 -29.09 -15.65 -1.17
CA GLU A 362 -30.31 -14.97 -1.62
C GLU A 362 -30.01 -13.59 -2.24
N MET A 363 -29.12 -12.79 -1.62
CA MET A 363 -28.72 -11.49 -2.15
C MET A 363 -27.96 -11.60 -3.48
N LEU A 364 -27.11 -12.62 -3.65
CA LEU A 364 -26.37 -12.85 -4.89
C LEU A 364 -27.29 -13.33 -6.03
N GLU A 365 -28.24 -14.22 -5.72
CA GLU A 365 -29.25 -14.71 -6.68
C GLU A 365 -30.17 -13.59 -7.19
N VAL A 366 -30.60 -12.71 -6.28
CA VAL A 366 -31.45 -11.57 -6.66
C VAL A 366 -30.66 -10.57 -7.52
N GLY A 367 -29.39 -10.32 -7.20
CA GLY A 367 -28.50 -9.46 -8.00
C GLY A 367 -29.09 -8.08 -8.27
N ASN A 368 -29.14 -7.68 -9.54
CA ASN A 368 -29.69 -6.38 -9.96
C ASN A 368 -31.23 -6.28 -9.95
N ASN A 369 -31.94 -7.40 -9.74
CA ASN A 369 -33.41 -7.46 -9.82
C ASN A 369 -34.10 -6.91 -8.57
N ALA A 370 -33.41 -6.77 -7.43
CA ALA A 370 -34.02 -6.19 -6.23
C ALA A 370 -34.16 -4.68 -6.35
N PRO A 371 -35.28 -4.07 -5.91
CA PRO A 371 -35.41 -2.62 -5.81
C PRO A 371 -34.33 -2.02 -4.88
N PRO A 372 -34.00 -0.71 -5.02
CA PRO A 372 -33.15 -0.01 -4.06
C PRO A 372 -33.65 -0.22 -2.62
N GLY A 373 -32.72 -0.33 -1.66
CA GLY A 373 -33.06 -0.51 -0.25
C GLY A 373 -33.84 0.67 0.34
N ARG A 374 -34.21 0.58 1.63
CA ARG A 374 -35.17 1.44 2.35
C ARG A 374 -35.00 2.97 2.19
N HIS A 375 -33.83 3.45 1.76
CA HIS A 375 -33.53 4.87 1.56
C HIS A 375 -32.99 5.21 0.15
N GLY A 376 -33.10 4.31 -0.82
CA GLY A 376 -32.68 4.53 -2.22
C GLY A 376 -31.18 4.72 -2.45
N THR A 377 -30.36 4.72 -1.40
CA THR A 377 -28.92 5.06 -1.45
C THR A 377 -27.99 3.85 -1.54
N TYR A 378 -28.49 2.66 -1.20
CA TYR A 378 -27.78 1.40 -1.31
C TYR A 378 -28.77 0.24 -1.54
N ARG A 379 -28.27 -0.86 -2.09
CA ARG A 379 -28.99 -2.13 -2.18
C ARG A 379 -28.48 -3.05 -1.06
N GLY A 380 -29.34 -3.90 -0.51
CA GLY A 380 -28.99 -4.82 0.60
C GLY A 380 -28.98 -4.21 2.01
N TYR A 381 -28.03 -4.64 2.83
CA TYR A 381 -27.92 -4.31 4.26
C TYR A 381 -27.04 -3.08 4.54
N ASN A 382 -27.07 -2.59 5.79
CA ASN A 382 -26.33 -1.41 6.26
C ASN A 382 -24.81 -1.50 5.99
N VAL A 383 -24.23 -0.38 5.56
CA VAL A 383 -22.79 -0.24 5.31
C VAL A 383 -22.03 -0.22 6.63
N ALA A 384 -21.03 -1.08 6.78
CA ALA A 384 -20.17 -1.06 7.96
C ALA A 384 -19.31 0.23 8.04
N PRO A 385 -18.93 0.70 9.24
CA PRO A 385 -18.07 1.87 9.41
C PRO A 385 -16.76 1.79 8.63
N ALA A 386 -16.27 2.93 8.12
CA ALA A 386 -15.06 3.00 7.30
C ALA A 386 -13.78 2.62 8.06
N ARG A 387 -13.69 3.01 9.34
CA ARG A 387 -12.54 2.82 10.25
C ARG A 387 -12.10 1.37 10.46
N GLY A 388 -12.96 0.40 10.15
CA GLY A 388 -12.59 -1.01 10.22
C GLY A 388 -11.84 -1.49 8.97
N LEU A 389 -11.98 -0.78 7.84
CA LEU A 389 -11.49 -1.21 6.53
C LEU A 389 -10.09 -0.68 6.25
N THR A 390 -9.21 -1.57 5.82
CA THR A 390 -7.87 -1.27 5.31
C THR A 390 -7.66 -1.92 3.96
N LEU A 391 -7.26 -1.16 2.94
CA LEU A 391 -6.67 -1.72 1.72
C LEU A 391 -5.30 -2.32 2.07
N HIS A 392 -5.21 -3.64 2.15
CA HIS A 392 -4.02 -4.32 2.62
C HIS A 392 -2.94 -4.40 1.53
N GLU A 393 -3.33 -4.81 0.32
CA GLU A 393 -2.42 -5.05 -0.78
C GLU A 393 -3.09 -4.83 -2.13
N VAL A 394 -2.30 -4.39 -3.12
CA VAL A 394 -2.64 -4.43 -4.55
C VAL A 394 -1.61 -5.30 -5.26
N GLN A 395 -2.09 -6.32 -5.95
CA GLN A 395 -1.26 -7.30 -6.63
C GLN A 395 -1.16 -6.96 -8.11
N TYR A 396 0.03 -7.11 -8.67
CA TYR A 396 0.35 -6.93 -10.08
C TYR A 396 1.06 -8.19 -10.59
N ASP A 397 0.90 -8.50 -11.88
CA ASP A 397 1.73 -9.53 -12.51
C ASP A 397 3.18 -9.04 -12.53
N PRO A 398 4.15 -9.79 -11.95
CA PRO A 398 5.55 -9.38 -11.94
C PRO A 398 6.10 -9.08 -13.33
N ARG A 399 5.60 -9.74 -14.39
CA ARG A 399 6.05 -9.53 -15.77
C ARG A 399 5.62 -8.18 -16.34
N VAL A 400 4.49 -7.63 -15.88
CA VAL A 400 3.97 -6.31 -16.29
C VAL A 400 4.56 -5.19 -15.44
N ASP A 401 5.05 -5.53 -14.24
CA ASP A 401 5.62 -4.59 -13.27
C ASP A 401 7.16 -4.61 -13.26
N ASP A 402 7.79 -5.33 -14.19
CA ASP A 402 9.24 -5.41 -14.31
C ASP A 402 9.78 -4.25 -15.16
N PRO A 403 10.56 -3.31 -14.59
CA PRO A 403 11.15 -2.22 -15.36
C PRO A 403 12.22 -2.67 -16.35
N THR A 404 12.70 -3.92 -16.27
CA THR A 404 13.70 -4.50 -17.18
C THR A 404 13.10 -5.09 -18.45
N VAL A 405 11.78 -5.30 -18.49
CA VAL A 405 11.01 -5.77 -19.68
C VAL A 405 10.92 -4.70 -20.78
N LEU A 406 11.66 -3.59 -20.63
CA LEU A 406 11.91 -2.54 -21.63
C LEU A 406 12.54 -3.01 -22.97
N LEU A 407 12.76 -4.31 -23.18
CA LEU A 407 13.60 -4.80 -24.29
C LEU A 407 12.94 -4.89 -25.67
N TYR A 408 11.64 -4.61 -25.84
CA TYR A 408 11.02 -4.68 -27.18
C TYR A 408 10.04 -3.52 -27.45
N PRO A 409 10.51 -2.35 -27.93
CA PRO A 409 9.66 -1.20 -28.24
C PRO A 409 8.69 -1.44 -29.43
N GLU A 410 8.90 -2.50 -30.21
CA GLU A 410 8.11 -2.82 -31.41
C GLU A 410 6.87 -3.70 -31.12
N LEU A 411 6.78 -4.31 -29.93
CA LEU A 411 5.73 -5.28 -29.60
C LEU A 411 4.69 -4.67 -28.65
N ARG A 412 3.43 -4.65 -29.10
CA ARG A 412 2.32 -4.27 -28.21
C ARG A 412 2.11 -5.38 -27.18
N HIS A 413 1.97 -5.02 -25.90
CA HIS A 413 1.89 -5.98 -24.79
C HIS A 413 0.66 -6.93 -24.86
N ASP A 414 -0.35 -6.65 -25.68
CA ASP A 414 -1.45 -7.59 -25.95
C ASP A 414 -1.04 -8.78 -26.83
N GLU A 415 0.08 -8.67 -27.55
CA GLU A 415 0.66 -9.76 -28.33
C GLU A 415 1.60 -10.64 -27.49
N PHE A 416 2.25 -10.11 -26.45
CA PHE A 416 3.16 -10.89 -25.60
C PHE A 416 2.43 -11.94 -24.75
N GLY A 417 1.24 -11.59 -24.24
CA GLY A 417 0.35 -12.54 -23.55
C GLY A 417 -0.12 -13.66 -24.46
N ARG A 418 -0.46 -13.35 -25.73
CA ARG A 418 -0.83 -14.35 -26.74
C ARG A 418 0.36 -15.18 -27.21
N LEU A 419 1.55 -14.60 -27.29
CA LEU A 419 2.76 -15.32 -27.68
C LEU A 419 3.12 -16.36 -26.62
N LEU A 420 3.06 -16.01 -25.33
CA LEU A 420 3.27 -16.94 -24.21
C LEU A 420 2.20 -18.03 -24.09
N GLU A 421 0.97 -17.77 -24.57
CA GLU A 421 -0.10 -18.76 -24.71
C GLU A 421 0.05 -19.63 -25.97
N SER A 422 0.77 -19.15 -26.98
CA SER A 422 1.05 -19.86 -28.23
C SER A 422 2.31 -20.74 -28.21
N ILE A 423 3.13 -20.62 -27.16
CA ILE A 423 4.28 -21.52 -26.95
C ILE A 423 3.72 -22.89 -26.55
N PRO A 424 3.96 -23.96 -27.35
CA PRO A 424 3.54 -25.30 -27.00
C PRO A 424 4.12 -25.71 -25.65
N ASP A 425 3.34 -26.40 -24.81
CA ASP A 425 3.76 -26.80 -23.45
C ASP A 425 5.09 -27.59 -23.42
N ALA A 426 5.50 -28.18 -24.54
CA ALA A 426 6.78 -28.87 -24.73
C ALA A 426 8.03 -27.96 -24.61
N LEU A 427 7.88 -26.63 -24.61
CA LEU A 427 8.98 -25.66 -24.44
C LEU A 427 8.99 -24.98 -23.07
N ARG A 428 8.16 -25.42 -22.12
CA ARG A 428 8.07 -24.84 -20.76
C ARG A 428 8.91 -25.56 -19.71
N SER A 429 9.73 -26.54 -20.09
CA SER A 429 10.61 -27.26 -19.17
C SER A 429 12.09 -27.00 -19.43
N ASP A 430 12.75 -26.74 -18.30
CA ASP A 430 14.17 -26.87 -17.95
C ASP A 430 15.13 -25.70 -18.21
N GLU A 431 15.72 -25.31 -17.08
CA GLU A 431 16.92 -24.50 -16.79
C GLU A 431 17.82 -24.13 -17.98
N GLU A 432 17.97 -22.81 -18.20
CA GLU A 432 19.19 -21.99 -18.23
C GLU A 432 18.78 -20.50 -18.20
#